data_AF-A0A1Q1FFK1-F1
#
_entry.id   AF-A0A1Q1FFK1-F1
#
_cell.length_a   1.000
_cell.length_b   1.000
_cell.length_c   1.000
_cell.angle_alpha   90.00
_cell.angle_beta   90.00
_cell.angle_gamma   90.00
#
_symmetry.space_group_name_H-M   'P 1'
#
loop_
_entity.id
_entity.type
_entity.pdbx_description
1 polymer ?
#
loop_
_entity_poly.entity_id
_entity_poly.type
_entity_poly.pdbx_seq_one_letter_code
_entity_poly.pdbx_strand_id
1 'polypeptide(L)'
;MIDRSKISVALLVVGAVLLIAPAVAPVQSVLFHDIRGEFTMSESELEERGVTVIAYENLSDRGKELYERSLRNDGHYRAPAGTGASDFEYRADSEEDVRSGFGPRAVAIERPDDPDFPSVDERPVRERRPPDEGGEVGGTGGSEAAGGDTADAQANGTADQPPEPREENEYNLMETRLGQPPLTDGGNLLRFLSILVGVVTVGSGGYLRSRP
;
A
#
# COMPACT_ATOMS: atom_id res chain seq x y z
N MET A 1 45.00 4.06 38.21
CA MET A 1 44.86 5.02 37.09
C MET A 1 44.69 4.21 35.82
N ILE A 2 43.63 4.44 35.05
CA ILE A 2 43.49 3.80 33.74
C ILE A 2 44.37 4.59 32.75
N ASP A 3 45.30 3.91 32.09
CA ASP A 3 46.22 4.55 31.13
C ASP A 3 45.44 5.12 29.95
N ARG A 4 45.74 6.36 29.56
CA ARG A 4 45.06 7.03 28.43
C ARG A 4 45.18 6.24 27.12
N SER A 5 46.28 5.52 26.91
CA SER A 5 46.46 4.65 25.74
C SER A 5 45.45 3.49 25.71
N LYS A 6 45.13 2.89 26.86
CA LYS A 6 44.12 1.84 26.98
C LYS A 6 42.72 2.38 26.68
N ILE A 7 42.41 3.60 27.14
CA ILE A 7 41.14 4.27 26.84
C ILE A 7 41.01 4.55 25.34
N SER A 8 42.05 5.09 24.68
CA SER A 8 42.04 5.35 23.24
C SER A 8 41.84 4.08 22.41
N VAL A 9 42.55 2.99 22.76
CA VAL A 9 42.40 1.70 22.07
C VAL A 9 41.00 1.14 22.27
N ALA A 10 40.46 1.20 23.49
CA ALA A 10 39.09 0.74 23.76
C ALA A 10 38.05 1.53 22.95
N LEU A 11 38.17 2.86 22.87
CA LEU A 11 37.30 3.70 22.07
C LEU A 11 37.37 3.36 20.57
N LEU A 12 38.57 3.12 20.04
CA LEU A 12 38.72 2.72 18.63
C LEU A 12 38.07 1.37 18.35
N VAL A 13 38.26 0.37 19.23
CA VAL A 13 37.64 -0.96 19.08
C VAL A 13 36.12 -0.86 19.17
N VAL A 14 35.59 -0.19 20.19
CA VAL A 14 34.14 0.00 20.36
C VAL A 14 33.56 0.76 19.17
N GLY A 15 34.23 1.83 18.74
CA GLY A 15 33.82 2.60 17.57
C GLY A 15 33.79 1.77 16.30
N ALA A 16 34.82 0.95 16.05
CA ALA A 16 34.86 0.04 14.90
C ALA A 16 33.72 -1.00 14.96
N VAL A 17 33.48 -1.61 16.13
CA VAL A 17 32.38 -2.57 16.32
C VAL A 17 31.03 -1.92 16.04
N LEU A 18 30.79 -0.71 16.56
CA LEU A 18 29.54 0.03 16.35
C LEU A 18 29.30 0.45 14.89
N LEU A 19 30.37 0.60 14.09
CA LEU A 19 30.26 0.89 12.66
C LEU A 19 30.04 -0.38 11.82
N ILE A 20 30.72 -1.48 12.16
CA ILE A 20 30.67 -2.72 11.37
C ILE A 20 29.40 -3.52 11.66
N ALA A 21 29.00 -3.64 12.93
CA ALA A 21 27.90 -4.52 13.33
C ALA A 21 26.56 -4.19 12.64
N PRO A 22 26.13 -2.91 12.51
CA PRO A 22 24.90 -2.57 11.79
C PRO A 22 24.95 -2.86 10.29
N ALA A 23 26.15 -2.85 9.68
CA ALA A 23 26.33 -3.08 8.25
C ALA A 23 26.20 -4.57 7.87
N VAL A 24 26.53 -5.47 8.80
CA VAL A 24 26.43 -6.93 8.58
C VAL A 24 25.15 -7.55 9.15
N ALA A 25 24.40 -6.81 9.98
CA ALA A 25 23.14 -7.28 10.53
C ALA A 25 22.00 -7.12 9.48
N PRO A 26 21.34 -8.22 9.06
CA PRO A 26 20.28 -8.14 8.06
C PRO A 26 19.12 -7.26 8.55
N VAL A 27 18.56 -6.42 7.68
CA VAL A 27 17.31 -5.70 7.96
C VAL A 27 16.20 -6.74 7.94
N GLN A 28 15.50 -6.93 9.06
CA GLN A 28 14.39 -7.86 9.12
C GLN A 28 13.27 -7.35 8.22
N SER A 29 12.88 -8.16 7.24
CA SER A 29 11.74 -7.86 6.37
C SER A 29 10.44 -7.88 7.18
N VAL A 30 9.47 -7.05 6.77
CA VAL A 30 8.15 -6.97 7.39
C VAL A 30 7.07 -7.15 6.34
N LEU A 31 5.92 -7.62 6.78
CA LEU A 31 4.69 -7.71 5.99
C LEU A 31 3.91 -6.42 6.18
N PHE A 32 3.48 -5.82 5.07
CA PHE A 32 2.63 -4.64 5.06
C PHE A 32 1.21 -5.06 4.70
N HIS A 33 0.27 -4.39 5.35
CA HIS A 33 -1.16 -4.59 5.27
C HIS A 33 -1.81 -3.21 5.14
N ASP A 34 -1.97 -2.75 3.90
CA ASP A 34 -2.41 -1.41 3.58
C ASP A 34 -3.84 -1.46 3.00
N ILE A 35 -4.82 -0.86 3.67
CA ILE A 35 -6.20 -0.76 3.19
C ILE A 35 -6.34 0.53 2.41
N ARG A 36 -6.63 0.42 1.11
CA ARG A 36 -7.17 1.54 0.34
C ARG A 36 -8.66 1.60 0.65
N GLY A 37 -9.15 2.81 0.93
CA GLY A 37 -10.49 3.05 1.48
C GLY A 37 -11.64 2.43 0.69
N GLU A 38 -12.84 2.66 1.19
CA GLU A 38 -14.06 2.01 0.71
C GLU A 38 -14.30 2.31 -0.77
N PHE A 39 -14.75 1.29 -1.51
CA PHE A 39 -15.17 1.44 -2.89
C PHE A 39 -16.34 0.52 -3.19
N THR A 40 -17.23 1.00 -4.05
CA THR A 40 -18.38 0.26 -4.57
C THR A 40 -18.04 -0.22 -5.99
N MET A 41 -17.87 -1.53 -6.15
CA MET A 41 -17.71 -2.21 -7.45
C MET A 41 -18.41 -3.56 -7.37
N SER A 42 -18.84 -4.10 -8.51
CA SER A 42 -19.37 -5.46 -8.54
C SER A 42 -18.25 -6.50 -8.37
N GLU A 43 -18.57 -7.66 -7.79
CA GLU A 43 -17.64 -8.80 -7.67
C GLU A 43 -17.06 -9.18 -9.04
N SER A 44 -17.89 -9.22 -10.08
CA SER A 44 -17.45 -9.49 -11.46
C SER A 44 -16.41 -8.50 -11.97
N GLU A 45 -16.51 -7.21 -11.64
CA GLU A 45 -15.52 -6.21 -12.05
C GLU A 45 -14.20 -6.37 -11.30
N LEU A 46 -14.25 -6.84 -10.05
CA LEU A 46 -13.06 -7.13 -9.25
C LEU A 46 -12.33 -8.37 -9.78
N GLU A 47 -13.08 -9.43 -10.09
CA GLU A 47 -12.57 -10.65 -10.70
C GLU A 47 -11.95 -10.39 -12.08
N GLU A 48 -12.60 -9.57 -12.93
CA GLU A 48 -12.05 -9.15 -14.23
C GLU A 48 -10.71 -8.40 -14.09
N ARG A 49 -10.51 -7.73 -12.96
CA ARG A 49 -9.26 -7.03 -12.61
C ARG A 49 -8.25 -7.92 -11.88
N GLY A 50 -8.56 -9.21 -11.69
CA GLY A 50 -7.72 -10.17 -10.99
C GLY A 50 -7.63 -9.93 -9.48
N VAL A 51 -8.60 -9.21 -8.90
CA VAL A 51 -8.72 -9.00 -7.45
C VAL A 51 -9.58 -10.10 -6.87
N THR A 52 -9.04 -10.82 -5.88
CA THR A 52 -9.80 -11.87 -5.18
C THR A 52 -10.77 -11.21 -4.20
N VAL A 53 -12.03 -11.61 -4.23
CA VAL A 53 -13.06 -11.16 -3.27
C VAL A 53 -13.17 -12.20 -2.16
N ILE A 54 -13.11 -11.74 -0.90
CA ILE A 54 -13.23 -12.60 0.28
C ILE A 54 -14.15 -11.91 1.29
N ALA A 55 -15.24 -12.56 1.66
CA ALA A 55 -16.08 -12.05 2.74
C ALA A 55 -15.31 -12.04 4.06
N TYR A 56 -15.48 -11.00 4.89
CA TYR A 56 -14.81 -10.90 6.19
C TYR A 56 -14.94 -12.19 7.01
N GLU A 57 -16.13 -12.80 7.03
CA GLU A 57 -16.37 -14.01 7.82
C GLU A 57 -15.57 -15.23 7.36
N ASN A 58 -15.18 -15.26 6.09
CA ASN A 58 -14.42 -16.33 5.48
C ASN A 58 -12.90 -16.15 5.64
N LEU A 59 -12.43 -15.00 6.17
CA LEU A 59 -11.03 -14.83 6.52
C LEU A 59 -10.63 -15.79 7.64
N SER A 60 -9.40 -16.29 7.60
CA SER A 60 -8.82 -16.98 8.74
C SER A 60 -8.79 -16.07 9.98
N ASP A 61 -8.74 -16.64 11.19
CA ASP A 61 -8.62 -15.86 12.43
C ASP A 61 -7.46 -14.86 12.37
N ARG A 62 -6.35 -15.27 11.75
CA ARG A 62 -5.19 -14.42 11.55
C ARG A 62 -5.46 -13.34 10.50
N GLY A 63 -6.20 -13.65 9.44
CA GLY A 63 -6.64 -12.69 8.43
C GLY A 63 -7.51 -11.59 9.03
N LYS A 64 -8.53 -11.97 9.83
CA LYS A 64 -9.40 -11.04 10.58
C LYS A 64 -8.58 -10.13 11.49
N GLU A 65 -7.66 -10.70 12.27
CA GLU A 65 -6.80 -9.93 13.16
C GLU A 65 -5.95 -8.89 12.41
N LEU A 66 -5.34 -9.28 11.29
CA LEU A 66 -4.50 -8.39 10.50
C LEU A 66 -5.32 -7.26 9.86
N TYR A 67 -6.48 -7.59 9.31
CA TYR A 67 -7.41 -6.64 8.72
C TYR A 67 -7.94 -5.63 9.75
N GLU A 68 -8.44 -6.09 10.90
CA GLU A 68 -8.88 -5.21 11.98
C GLU A 68 -7.75 -4.30 12.50
N ARG A 69 -6.54 -4.85 12.65
CA ARG A 69 -5.38 -4.04 13.05
C ARG A 69 -5.04 -2.99 12.01
N SER A 70 -5.16 -3.28 10.72
CA SER A 70 -5.00 -2.25 9.67
C SER A 70 -6.05 -1.16 9.81
N LEU A 71 -7.33 -1.50 9.95
CA LEU A 71 -8.40 -0.53 10.10
C LEU A 71 -8.17 0.40 11.31
N ARG A 72 -7.79 -0.16 12.47
CA ARG A 72 -7.52 0.61 13.69
C ARG A 72 -6.26 1.51 13.61
N ASN A 73 -5.39 1.31 12.62
CA ASN A 73 -4.17 2.08 12.42
C ASN A 73 -4.24 2.88 11.11
N ASP A 74 -5.37 3.55 10.87
CA ASP A 74 -5.60 4.42 9.70
C ASP A 74 -5.40 3.71 8.35
N GLY A 75 -5.75 2.41 8.30
CA GLY A 75 -5.57 1.55 7.13
C GLY A 75 -4.15 0.99 6.98
N HIS A 76 -3.24 1.19 7.92
CA HIS A 76 -1.85 0.76 7.79
C HIS A 76 -1.41 -0.13 8.95
N TYR A 77 -1.06 -1.38 8.66
CA TYR A 77 -0.46 -2.27 9.66
C TYR A 77 0.79 -2.98 9.15
N ARG A 78 1.67 -3.32 10.08
CA ARG A 78 2.91 -4.07 9.81
C ARG A 78 3.04 -5.24 10.75
N ALA A 79 3.33 -6.39 10.18
CA ALA A 79 3.57 -7.62 10.91
C ALA A 79 5.00 -8.15 10.66
N PRO A 80 5.62 -8.84 11.64
CA PRO A 80 6.88 -9.54 11.41
C PRO A 80 6.76 -10.55 10.25
N ALA A 81 7.82 -10.70 9.45
CA ALA A 81 7.87 -11.74 8.43
C ALA A 81 7.60 -13.14 9.03
N GLY A 82 6.81 -13.95 8.33
CA GLY A 82 6.38 -15.27 8.78
C GLY A 82 5.13 -15.28 9.66
N THR A 83 4.54 -14.12 9.97
CA THR A 83 3.29 -14.00 10.75
C THR A 83 2.08 -13.57 9.93
N GLY A 84 2.15 -13.78 8.60
CA GLY A 84 1.05 -13.48 7.68
C GLY A 84 -0.11 -14.47 7.80
N ALA A 85 -1.25 -14.13 7.22
CA ALA A 85 -2.38 -15.02 7.01
C ALA A 85 -2.32 -15.72 5.65
N SER A 86 -2.86 -16.93 5.55
CA SER A 86 -2.95 -17.69 4.29
C SER A 86 -3.87 -17.04 3.26
N ASP A 87 -4.75 -16.16 3.70
CA ASP A 87 -5.73 -15.46 2.86
C ASP A 87 -5.06 -14.39 1.96
N PHE A 88 -3.78 -14.06 2.21
CA PHE A 88 -3.06 -12.97 1.57
C PHE A 88 -1.75 -13.45 0.93
N GLU A 89 -1.43 -12.93 -0.26
CA GLU A 89 -0.18 -13.24 -0.95
C GLU A 89 0.94 -12.23 -0.60
N TYR A 90 1.96 -12.69 0.10
CA TYR A 90 3.12 -11.86 0.46
C TYR A 90 4.28 -12.08 -0.49
N ARG A 91 4.49 -11.10 -1.37
CA ARG A 91 5.68 -11.05 -2.22
C ARG A 91 6.26 -9.64 -2.25
N ALA A 92 7.53 -9.53 -2.67
CA ALA A 92 8.23 -8.25 -2.76
C ALA A 92 7.83 -7.52 -4.04
N ASP A 93 7.64 -6.20 -3.98
CA ASP A 93 7.18 -5.34 -5.10
C ASP A 93 7.97 -5.61 -6.39
N SER A 94 7.25 -5.91 -7.48
CA SER A 94 7.82 -6.00 -8.82
C SER A 94 7.40 -4.79 -9.66
N GLU A 95 8.18 -4.45 -10.69
CA GLU A 95 7.89 -3.31 -11.58
C GLU A 95 6.53 -3.43 -12.29
N GLU A 96 6.00 -4.65 -12.40
CA GLU A 96 4.72 -4.96 -13.03
C GLU A 96 3.54 -4.62 -12.11
N ASP A 97 3.68 -4.88 -10.80
CA ASP A 97 2.64 -4.56 -9.80
C ASP A 97 2.40 -3.06 -9.67
N VAL A 98 3.43 -2.24 -9.91
CA VAL A 98 3.33 -0.77 -9.83
C VAL A 98 2.47 -0.20 -10.98
N ARG A 99 2.36 -0.93 -12.10
CA ARG A 99 1.66 -0.46 -13.31
C ARG A 99 0.18 -0.81 -13.35
N SER A 100 -0.26 -1.87 -12.68
CA SER A 100 -1.64 -2.37 -12.79
C SER A 100 -2.67 -1.60 -11.96
N GLY A 101 -2.26 -0.70 -11.05
CA GLY A 101 -3.15 0.12 -10.22
C GLY A 101 -3.82 -0.64 -9.07
N PHE A 102 -4.28 -1.87 -9.36
CA PHE A 102 -4.66 -2.93 -8.45
C PHE A 102 -3.68 -4.08 -8.70
N GLY A 103 -2.73 -4.27 -7.80
CA GLY A 103 -1.77 -5.38 -7.93
C GLY A 103 -2.47 -6.72 -7.69
N PRO A 104 -1.95 -7.85 -8.21
CA PRO A 104 -2.42 -9.22 -7.89
C PRO A 104 -2.26 -9.62 -6.40
N ARG A 105 -1.99 -8.65 -5.52
CA ARG A 105 -1.80 -8.79 -4.07
C ARG A 105 -2.88 -8.04 -3.29
N ALA A 106 -3.81 -7.46 -4.03
CA ALA A 106 -4.97 -6.79 -3.50
C ALA A 106 -6.08 -7.82 -3.34
N VAL A 107 -6.63 -7.89 -2.15
CA VAL A 107 -7.82 -8.67 -1.84
C VAL A 107 -8.92 -7.69 -1.50
N ALA A 108 -10.07 -7.81 -2.17
CA ALA A 108 -11.27 -7.07 -1.80
C ALA A 108 -11.95 -7.83 -0.65
N ILE A 109 -12.05 -7.18 0.50
CA ILE A 109 -12.69 -7.73 1.68
C ILE A 109 -14.07 -7.11 1.81
N GLU A 110 -15.10 -7.93 1.69
CA GLU A 110 -16.49 -7.50 1.95
C GLU A 110 -16.63 -7.22 3.45
N ARG A 111 -17.09 -6.01 3.78
CA ARG A 111 -17.24 -5.61 5.18
C ARG A 111 -18.48 -6.26 5.78
N PRO A 112 -18.46 -6.64 7.08
CA PRO A 112 -19.69 -7.00 7.78
C PRO A 112 -20.68 -5.85 7.82
N ASP A 113 -21.98 -6.17 7.73
CA ASP A 113 -23.08 -5.22 7.97
C ASP A 113 -23.23 -4.88 9.46
N ASP A 114 -22.15 -4.38 10.08
CA ASP A 114 -22.10 -3.97 11.47
C ASP A 114 -21.68 -2.49 11.56
N PRO A 115 -22.56 -1.58 12.01
CA PRO A 115 -22.26 -0.16 12.12
C PRO A 115 -21.15 0.16 13.14
N ASP A 116 -20.84 -0.76 14.07
CA ASP A 116 -19.76 -0.60 15.04
C ASP A 116 -18.41 -1.10 14.52
N PHE A 117 -18.36 -1.66 13.29
CA PHE A 117 -17.14 -2.19 12.71
C PHE A 117 -16.14 -1.06 12.36
N PRO A 118 -14.83 -1.21 12.64
CA PRO A 118 -13.85 -0.19 12.32
C PRO A 118 -13.85 0.19 10.84
N SER A 119 -13.87 1.49 10.54
CA SER A 119 -13.75 2.01 9.19
C SER A 119 -12.50 2.87 9.00
N VAL A 120 -12.07 3.00 7.74
CA VAL A 120 -10.99 3.91 7.35
C VAL A 120 -11.65 5.00 6.52
N ASP A 121 -11.44 6.26 6.89
CA ASP A 121 -12.02 7.40 6.16
C ASP A 121 -11.80 7.25 4.65
N GLU A 122 -12.88 7.30 3.87
CA GLU A 122 -12.83 7.33 2.41
C GLU A 122 -11.89 8.45 1.96
N ARG A 123 -10.78 8.09 1.31
CA ARG A 123 -10.05 9.09 0.53
C ARG A 123 -10.89 9.36 -0.70
N PRO A 124 -11.40 10.59 -0.93
CA PRO A 124 -12.16 10.88 -2.12
C PRO A 124 -11.29 10.51 -3.32
N VAL A 125 -11.78 9.55 -4.11
CA VAL A 125 -11.20 9.23 -5.42
C VAL A 125 -11.08 10.58 -6.12
N ARG A 126 -9.85 11.00 -6.46
CA ARG A 126 -9.66 12.21 -7.26
C ARG A 126 -10.37 11.96 -8.58
N GLU A 127 -11.58 12.45 -8.67
CA GLU A 127 -12.40 12.40 -9.86
C GLU A 127 -11.56 12.98 -10.99
N ARG A 128 -11.23 12.11 -11.94
CA ARG A 128 -10.38 12.43 -13.08
C ARG A 128 -11.16 13.53 -13.81
N ARG A 129 -10.76 14.79 -13.62
CA ARG A 129 -11.37 15.94 -14.31
C ARG A 129 -11.48 15.54 -15.79
N PRO A 130 -12.70 15.50 -16.37
CA PRO A 130 -12.87 15.22 -17.78
C PRO A 130 -11.94 16.16 -18.55
N PRO A 131 -11.23 15.70 -19.58
CA PRO A 131 -10.44 16.59 -20.41
C PRO A 131 -11.38 17.70 -20.90
N ASP A 132 -11.03 18.96 -20.61
CA ASP A 132 -11.76 20.14 -21.10
C ASP A 132 -11.94 19.98 -22.62
N GLU A 133 -13.17 19.69 -23.06
CA GLU A 133 -13.60 19.83 -24.45
C GLU A 133 -13.69 21.32 -24.76
N GLY A 134 -12.53 21.95 -24.91
CA GLY A 134 -12.38 23.39 -25.12
C GLY A 134 -11.28 23.69 -26.14
N GLY A 135 -11.31 22.98 -27.27
CA GLY A 135 -10.45 23.24 -28.42
C GLY A 135 -11.28 23.73 -29.60
N GLU A 136 -11.67 25.00 -29.60
CA GLU A 136 -12.21 25.69 -30.77
C GLU A 136 -11.19 25.66 -31.91
N VAL A 137 -11.50 24.91 -32.98
CA VAL A 137 -10.83 25.05 -34.27
C VAL A 137 -11.87 24.96 -35.40
N GLY A 138 -12.01 26.06 -36.15
CA GLY A 138 -12.33 26.03 -37.58
C GLY A 138 -13.80 26.17 -37.96
N GLY A 139 -14.18 27.36 -38.41
CA GLY A 139 -15.45 27.58 -39.10
C GLY A 139 -15.49 26.98 -40.52
N THR A 140 -16.71 26.83 -41.06
CA THR A 140 -17.13 27.29 -42.41
C THR A 140 -18.54 26.76 -42.74
N GLY A 141 -19.44 27.67 -43.13
CA GLY A 141 -20.39 27.51 -44.25
C GLY A 141 -21.51 26.46 -44.21
N GLY A 142 -22.74 26.91 -43.95
CA GLY A 142 -23.84 26.97 -44.95
C GLY A 142 -24.58 25.70 -45.43
N SER A 143 -25.93 25.84 -45.44
CA SER A 143 -26.93 25.32 -46.42
C SER A 143 -27.89 24.19 -45.97
N GLU A 144 -29.12 24.64 -45.68
CA GLU A 144 -30.45 24.21 -46.19
C GLU A 144 -30.85 22.73 -46.42
N ALA A 145 -32.02 22.41 -45.83
CA ALA A 145 -33.23 21.80 -46.42
C ALA A 145 -33.58 20.30 -46.27
N ALA A 146 -34.85 20.12 -45.89
CA ALA A 146 -35.85 19.13 -46.33
C ALA A 146 -35.89 17.70 -45.74
N GLY A 147 -36.87 17.48 -44.85
CA GLY A 147 -38.09 16.67 -45.11
C GLY A 147 -37.98 15.16 -45.36
N GLY A 148 -38.75 14.37 -44.59
CA GLY A 148 -39.11 12.99 -44.96
C GLY A 148 -39.69 12.17 -43.82
N ASP A 149 -41.03 12.14 -43.73
CA ASP A 149 -41.82 11.19 -42.94
C ASP A 149 -41.82 9.81 -43.66
N THR A 150 -41.69 8.70 -42.92
CA THR A 150 -42.45 7.45 -43.12
C THR A 150 -42.06 6.40 -42.08
N ALA A 151 -43.10 5.87 -41.42
CA ALA A 151 -43.05 4.74 -40.51
C ALA A 151 -43.19 3.41 -41.28
N ASP A 152 -42.55 2.35 -40.76
CA ASP A 152 -42.97 0.93 -40.75
C ASP A 152 -41.77 0.10 -40.23
N ALA A 153 -41.86 -1.05 -39.57
CA ALA A 153 -42.74 -1.66 -38.58
C ALA A 153 -42.09 -3.03 -38.28
N GLN A 154 -41.95 -3.39 -36.98
CA GLN A 154 -41.82 -4.76 -36.43
C GLN A 154 -40.56 -5.60 -36.77
N ALA A 155 -40.03 -6.52 -35.95
CA ALA A 155 -40.26 -6.94 -34.57
C ALA A 155 -39.18 -8.00 -34.23
N ASN A 156 -38.62 -7.93 -33.02
CA ASN A 156 -38.16 -9.02 -32.13
C ASN A 156 -37.15 -8.39 -31.17
N GLY A 157 -37.41 -8.18 -29.89
CA GLY A 157 -38.18 -9.01 -28.99
C GLY A 157 -37.22 -9.43 -27.86
N THR A 158 -36.94 -8.49 -26.95
CA THR A 158 -36.65 -8.65 -25.51
C THR A 158 -36.34 -7.24 -25.00
N ALA A 159 -37.38 -6.45 -24.74
CA ALA A 159 -37.25 -5.17 -24.04
C ALA A 159 -37.48 -5.41 -22.54
N ASP A 160 -36.70 -4.68 -21.74
CA ASP A 160 -37.02 -4.25 -20.38
C ASP A 160 -37.25 -5.35 -19.34
N GLN A 161 -36.18 -6.07 -19.00
CA GLN A 161 -35.89 -6.16 -17.57
C GLN A 161 -35.11 -4.90 -17.21
N PRO A 162 -35.58 -4.05 -16.26
CA PRO A 162 -34.69 -3.12 -15.59
C PRO A 162 -33.45 -3.93 -15.15
N PRO A 163 -32.22 -3.43 -15.33
CA PRO A 163 -31.08 -4.10 -14.72
C PRO A 163 -31.45 -4.29 -13.25
N GLU A 164 -31.51 -5.56 -12.81
CA GLU A 164 -31.65 -5.89 -11.38
C GLU A 164 -30.68 -4.97 -10.64
N PRO A 165 -31.11 -4.33 -9.52
CA PRO A 165 -30.19 -3.52 -8.74
C PRO A 165 -28.99 -4.41 -8.43
N ARG A 166 -27.84 -4.08 -9.03
CA ARG A 166 -26.59 -4.76 -8.71
C ARG A 166 -26.43 -4.52 -7.21
N GLU A 167 -26.37 -5.59 -6.42
CA GLU A 167 -26.07 -5.48 -5.00
C GLU A 167 -24.68 -4.83 -4.92
N GLU A 168 -24.69 -3.50 -4.72
CA GLU A 168 -23.48 -2.70 -4.53
C GLU A 168 -23.00 -3.00 -3.12
N ASN A 169 -22.23 -4.07 -2.97
CA ASN A 169 -21.59 -4.40 -1.71
C ASN A 169 -20.40 -3.44 -1.46
N GLU A 170 -20.18 -3.09 -0.19
CA GLU A 170 -19.06 -2.26 0.23
C GLU A 170 -17.81 -3.11 0.45
N TYR A 171 -16.76 -2.80 -0.31
CA TYR A 171 -15.48 -3.52 -0.24
C TYR A 171 -14.37 -2.63 0.30
N ASN A 172 -13.48 -3.22 1.09
CA ASN A 172 -12.19 -2.63 1.43
C ASN A 172 -11.07 -3.33 0.65
N LEU A 173 -10.22 -2.56 -0.01
CA LEU A 173 -9.11 -3.15 -0.78
C LEU A 173 -7.91 -3.28 0.13
N MET A 174 -7.56 -4.51 0.48
CA MET A 174 -6.38 -4.78 1.28
C MET A 174 -5.20 -5.17 0.38
N GLU A 175 -4.22 -4.27 0.29
CA GLU A 175 -2.95 -4.52 -0.38
C GLU A 175 -1.96 -5.14 0.60
N THR A 176 -1.36 -6.26 0.20
CA THR A 176 -0.32 -6.92 1.00
C THR A 176 1.01 -6.99 0.27
N ARG A 177 2.10 -6.81 1.01
CA ARG A 177 3.45 -6.90 0.44
C ARG A 177 4.50 -7.27 1.47
N LEU A 178 5.59 -7.87 0.99
CA LEU A 178 6.81 -8.09 1.76
C LEU A 178 7.81 -6.99 1.43
N GLY A 179 8.34 -6.29 2.43
CA GLY A 179 9.30 -5.21 2.18
C GLY A 179 10.23 -4.94 3.34
N GLN A 180 11.12 -3.96 3.13
CA GLN A 180 11.96 -3.45 4.20
C GLN A 180 11.21 -2.40 5.01
N PRO A 181 11.37 -2.39 6.35
CA PRO A 181 10.80 -1.34 7.18
C PRO A 181 11.38 0.03 6.76
N PRO A 182 10.60 1.12 6.85
CA PRO A 182 11.08 2.46 6.53
C PRO A 182 12.19 2.89 7.47
N LEU A 183 12.97 3.89 7.06
CA LEU A 183 14.08 4.44 7.86
C LEU A 183 13.63 5.01 9.21
N THR A 184 12.35 5.39 9.31
CA THR A 184 11.73 5.90 10.54
C THR A 184 11.37 4.81 11.54
N ASP A 185 11.47 3.53 11.16
CA ASP A 185 11.22 2.41 12.04
C ASP A 185 12.28 2.34 13.16
N GLY A 186 11.86 1.96 14.38
CA GLY A 186 12.73 1.96 15.56
C GLY A 186 13.99 1.12 15.39
N GLY A 187 13.93 0.01 14.64
CA GLY A 187 15.09 -0.81 14.35
C GLY A 187 16.14 -0.09 13.49
N ASN A 188 15.70 0.68 12.49
CA ASN A 188 16.58 1.47 11.63
C ASN A 188 17.13 2.70 12.38
N LEU A 189 16.34 3.32 13.25
CA LEU A 189 16.78 4.43 14.09
C LEU A 189 17.92 4.01 15.04
N LEU A 190 17.81 2.83 15.67
CA LEU A 190 18.87 2.29 16.53
C LEU A 190 20.17 2.04 15.76
N ARG A 191 20.08 1.55 14.52
CA ARG A 191 21.25 1.38 13.65
C ARG A 191 21.90 2.72 13.32
N PHE A 192 21.10 3.72 12.97
CA PHE A 192 21.59 5.06 12.68
C PHE A 192 22.29 5.69 13.90
N LEU A 193 21.66 5.58 15.07
CA LEU A 193 22.25 6.04 16.33
C LEU A 193 23.57 5.31 16.63
N SER A 194 23.62 4.00 16.41
CA SER A 194 24.83 3.19 16.63
C SER A 194 25.98 3.65 15.73
N ILE A 195 25.69 3.93 14.45
CA ILE A 195 26.68 4.46 13.50
C ILE A 195 27.18 5.83 13.97
N LEU A 196 26.28 6.72 14.37
CA LEU A 196 26.62 8.07 14.84
C LEU A 196 27.53 8.02 16.08
N VAL A 197 27.18 7.19 17.06
CA VAL A 197 28.03 6.96 18.25
C VAL A 197 29.37 6.36 17.84
N GLY A 198 29.39 5.41 16.90
CA GLY A 198 30.60 4.82 16.34
C GLY A 198 31.55 5.87 15.78
N VAL A 199 31.05 6.79 14.94
CA VAL A 199 31.84 7.89 14.35
C VAL A 199 32.44 8.78 15.45
N VAL A 200 31.63 9.21 16.42
CA VAL A 200 32.09 10.06 17.54
C VAL A 200 33.16 9.34 18.38
N THR A 201 32.97 8.05 18.62
CA THR A 201 33.89 7.23 19.42
C THR A 201 35.23 7.03 18.71
N VAL A 202 35.21 6.74 17.40
CA VAL A 202 36.43 6.63 16.59
C VAL A 202 37.17 7.97 16.53
N GLY A 203 36.45 9.07 16.27
CA GLY A 203 37.03 10.41 16.23
C GLY A 203 37.68 10.82 17.57
N SER A 204 36.99 10.58 18.68
CA SER A 204 37.49 10.87 20.03
C SER A 204 38.69 9.98 20.40
N GLY A 205 38.64 8.69 20.06
CA GLY A 205 39.74 7.75 20.29
C GLY A 205 41.00 8.11 19.49
N GLY A 206 40.82 8.47 18.22
CA GLY A 206 41.89 8.98 17.36
C GLY A 206 42.49 10.28 17.89
N TYR A 207 41.65 11.24 18.30
CA TYR A 207 42.09 12.49 18.89
C TYR A 207 42.94 12.27 20.15
N LEU A 208 42.45 11.46 21.10
CA LEU A 208 43.16 11.16 22.34
C LEU A 208 44.50 10.44 22.11
N ARG A 209 44.59 9.61 21.05
CA ARG A 209 45.83 8.94 20.67
C ARG A 209 46.85 9.90 20.03
N SER A 210 46.37 10.94 19.36
CA SER A 210 47.23 11.92 18.65
C SER A 210 47.78 13.03 19.55
N ARG A 211 47.21 13.24 20.74
CA ARG A 211 47.71 14.23 21.70
C ARG A 211 49.05 13.77 22.31
N PRO A 212 50.08 14.64 22.33
CA PRO A 212 51.36 14.36 22.96
C PRO A 212 51.24 14.27 24.49
#